data_AF-A0A1D8DH89-F1
#
_entry.id   AF-A0A1D8DH89-F1
#
_cell.length_a   1.000
_cell.length_b   1.000
_cell.length_c   1.000
_cell.angle_alpha   90.00
_cell.angle_beta   90.00
_cell.angle_gamma   90.00
#
_symmetry.space_group_name_H-M   'P 1'
#
loop_
_entity.id
_entity.type
_entity.pdbx_description
1 polymer ?
#
loop_
_entity_poly.entity_id
_entity_poly.type
_entity_poly.pdbx_seq_one_letter_code
_entity_poly.pdbx_strand_id
1 'polypeptide(L)'
;MMTYDDNPVNFLSDIQPSEKNWDTHRAEAESVRLLYSLSTEFTKYATRIYDCSQVLKFAPTPDKLVLKHAFFCRVRYCPVCQWRRSLLWRAVMFQQLPAIKEKYPAYRWVFLTLTVKNPHVTDFGETLKAMNSAWQRMAQTKRFKGVVKGFIRTTEVTRGKDGEMMAHPHFHALLLVDSTYFNRNYIKQYEWVTMWQKALRVNYEPSVYVKAVKPSKEGEEDNLDKAICETLKYSVKPSNIAKDDDGGDWLHEMTKQTLNMRFIATGGVLKGVLKPEEEVTQEEMLTPSGQDEAQDEPKRIGFRYMPHYGKYVYSLAHTNF
;
A
#
# COMPACT_ATOMS: atom_id res chain seq x y z
N MET A 1 13.68 -35.62 11.44
CA MET A 1 14.99 -35.99 10.89
C MET A 1 14.77 -36.64 9.53
N MET A 2 14.91 -35.86 8.45
CA MET A 2 15.17 -36.29 7.08
C MET A 2 15.78 -35.06 6.38
N THR A 3 17.10 -34.94 6.46
CA THR A 3 17.89 -34.05 5.61
C THR A 3 18.12 -34.80 4.30
N TYR A 4 17.61 -34.26 3.20
CA TYR A 4 18.06 -34.69 1.88
C TYR A 4 19.30 -33.84 1.58
N ASP A 5 20.45 -34.49 1.64
CA ASP A 5 21.82 -33.96 1.53
C ASP A 5 22.32 -33.11 2.71
N ASP A 6 23.47 -33.51 3.26
CA ASP A 6 24.31 -32.79 4.25
C ASP A 6 24.90 -31.47 3.72
N ASN A 7 24.23 -30.81 2.78
CA ASN A 7 24.59 -29.48 2.30
C ASN A 7 23.87 -28.41 3.14
N PRO A 8 24.56 -27.35 3.57
CA PRO A 8 23.92 -26.25 4.29
C PRO A 8 22.82 -25.63 3.41
N VAL A 9 21.60 -25.56 3.95
CA VAL A 9 20.47 -24.90 3.29
C VAL A 9 20.74 -23.40 3.29
N ASN A 10 20.98 -22.85 2.09
CA ASN A 10 21.26 -21.43 1.93
C ASN A 10 19.97 -20.64 1.79
N PHE A 11 19.63 -19.83 2.80
CA PHE A 11 18.45 -18.96 2.77
C PHE A 11 18.78 -17.58 2.21
N LEU A 12 17.84 -16.98 1.47
CA LEU A 12 17.97 -15.61 0.96
C LEU A 12 18.24 -14.62 2.09
N SER A 13 17.49 -14.71 3.19
CA SER A 13 17.61 -13.83 4.36
C SER A 13 18.96 -13.92 5.06
N ASP A 14 19.65 -15.04 4.91
CA ASP A 14 20.93 -15.27 5.59
C ASP A 14 22.08 -14.76 4.71
N ILE A 15 21.92 -14.83 3.38
CA ILE A 15 22.85 -14.24 2.39
C ILE A 15 22.70 -12.72 2.32
N GLN A 16 21.46 -12.21 2.34
CA GLN A 16 21.15 -10.79 2.24
C GLN A 16 20.06 -10.42 3.26
N PRO A 17 20.44 -10.06 4.50
CA PRO A 17 19.49 -9.77 5.58
C PRO A 17 18.46 -8.68 5.27
N SER A 18 18.77 -7.74 4.38
CA SER A 18 17.84 -6.70 3.92
C SER A 18 16.64 -7.27 3.13
N GLU A 19 16.75 -8.48 2.59
CA GLU A 19 15.69 -9.15 1.82
C GLU A 19 14.73 -9.98 2.68
N LYS A 20 14.87 -9.97 4.02
CA LYS A 20 14.00 -10.69 4.97
C LYS A 20 12.50 -10.39 4.78
N ASN A 21 12.14 -9.21 4.27
CA ASN A 21 10.76 -8.85 4.00
C ASN A 21 10.07 -9.77 2.98
N TRP A 22 10.82 -10.42 2.09
CA TRP A 22 10.26 -11.43 1.19
C TRP A 22 9.69 -12.61 1.96
N ASP A 23 10.42 -13.16 2.94
CA ASP A 23 9.96 -14.27 3.77
C ASP A 23 8.66 -13.89 4.49
N THR A 24 8.66 -12.72 5.15
CA THR A 24 7.52 -12.18 5.90
C THR A 24 6.28 -12.06 5.01
N HIS A 25 6.38 -11.32 3.89
CA HIS A 25 5.23 -11.05 3.04
C HIS A 25 4.75 -12.29 2.29
N ARG A 26 5.64 -13.24 2.00
CA ARG A 26 5.26 -14.52 1.38
C ARG A 26 4.53 -15.43 2.36
N ALA A 27 4.96 -15.47 3.63
CA ALA A 27 4.27 -16.20 4.69
C ALA A 27 2.88 -15.60 4.98
N GLU A 28 2.78 -14.27 5.02
CA GLU A 28 1.50 -13.57 5.10
C GLU A 28 0.60 -13.90 3.90
N ALA A 29 1.19 -13.98 2.69
CA ALA A 29 0.44 -14.36 1.50
C ALA A 29 -0.05 -15.80 1.53
N GLU A 30 0.70 -16.75 2.10
CA GLU A 30 0.19 -18.10 2.36
C GLU A 30 -1.01 -18.09 3.32
N SER A 31 -0.97 -17.27 4.37
CA SER A 31 -2.09 -17.15 5.30
C SER A 31 -3.36 -16.64 4.60
N VAL A 32 -3.22 -15.56 3.80
CA VAL A 32 -4.33 -15.04 2.99
C VAL A 32 -4.81 -16.05 1.94
N ARG A 33 -3.90 -16.82 1.34
CA ARG A 33 -4.24 -17.88 0.39
C ARG A 33 -5.12 -18.94 1.05
N LEU A 34 -4.76 -19.39 2.25
CA LEU A 34 -5.51 -20.39 3.00
C LEU A 34 -6.93 -19.90 3.25
N LEU A 35 -7.11 -18.66 3.71
CA LEU A 35 -8.44 -18.07 3.90
C LEU A 35 -9.27 -18.06 2.62
N TYR A 36 -8.69 -17.69 1.47
CA TYR A 36 -9.42 -17.79 0.19
C TYR A 36 -9.77 -19.22 -0.21
N SER A 37 -8.96 -20.21 0.18
CA SER A 37 -9.22 -21.62 -0.15
C SER A 37 -10.37 -22.24 0.65
N LEU A 38 -10.80 -21.59 1.74
CA LEU A 38 -11.96 -22.01 2.54
C LEU A 38 -13.29 -21.74 1.82
N SER A 39 -13.30 -20.96 0.74
CA SER A 39 -14.49 -20.70 -0.06
C SER A 39 -14.32 -21.17 -1.50
N THR A 40 -15.31 -21.93 -1.99
CA THR A 40 -15.35 -22.41 -3.38
C THR A 40 -15.40 -21.26 -4.39
N GLU A 41 -16.03 -20.13 -4.01
CA GLU A 41 -16.14 -18.91 -4.82
C GLU A 41 -14.77 -18.26 -5.08
N PHE A 42 -13.86 -18.30 -4.10
CA PHE A 42 -12.59 -17.57 -4.14
C PHE A 42 -11.36 -18.45 -4.45
N THR A 43 -11.56 -19.72 -4.80
CA THR A 43 -10.49 -20.67 -5.17
C THR A 43 -9.52 -20.11 -6.22
N LYS A 44 -10.02 -19.37 -7.23
CA LYS A 44 -9.17 -18.72 -8.24
C LYS A 44 -8.20 -17.69 -7.66
N TYR A 45 -8.60 -16.96 -6.61
CA TYR A 45 -7.71 -16.03 -5.92
C TYR A 45 -6.65 -16.78 -5.10
N ALA A 46 -7.04 -17.86 -4.43
CA ALA A 46 -6.09 -18.75 -3.76
C ALA A 46 -5.03 -19.31 -4.72
N THR A 47 -5.42 -19.86 -5.87
CA THR A 47 -4.46 -20.36 -6.88
C THR A 47 -3.50 -19.27 -7.35
N ARG A 48 -4.01 -18.08 -7.66
CA ARG A 48 -3.16 -16.96 -8.09
C ARG A 48 -2.18 -16.52 -7.01
N ILE A 49 -2.61 -16.46 -5.75
CA ILE A 49 -1.73 -16.10 -4.62
C ILE A 49 -0.68 -17.18 -4.38
N TYR A 50 -1.02 -18.46 -4.55
CA TYR A 50 -0.07 -19.57 -4.47
C TYR A 50 1.11 -19.36 -5.43
N ASP A 51 0.84 -19.00 -6.69
CA ASP A 51 1.89 -18.79 -7.69
C ASP A 51 2.68 -17.49 -7.46
N CYS A 52 2.13 -16.56 -6.68
CA CYS A 52 2.75 -15.26 -6.42
C CYS A 52 4.11 -15.42 -5.73
N SER A 53 5.13 -14.87 -6.37
CA SER A 53 6.52 -14.83 -5.90
C SER A 53 7.06 -16.18 -5.41
N GLN A 54 6.64 -17.30 -6.00
CA GLN A 54 7.20 -18.62 -5.61
C GLN A 54 8.70 -18.73 -5.86
N VAL A 55 9.18 -18.02 -6.88
CA VAL A 55 10.59 -17.96 -7.26
C VAL A 55 11.00 -16.50 -7.41
N LEU A 56 12.13 -16.16 -6.80
CA LEU A 56 12.82 -14.89 -6.94
C LEU A 56 14.14 -15.15 -7.63
N LYS A 57 14.48 -14.36 -8.66
CA LYS A 57 15.83 -14.39 -9.24
C LYS A 57 16.49 -13.03 -9.08
N PHE A 58 17.71 -13.04 -8.57
CA PHE A 58 18.50 -11.85 -8.30
C PHE A 58 19.74 -11.82 -9.19
N ALA A 59 20.12 -10.62 -9.63
CA ALA A 59 21.46 -10.37 -10.13
C ALA A 59 22.35 -9.94 -8.95
N PRO A 60 23.52 -10.56 -8.74
CA PRO A 60 24.48 -10.08 -7.76
C PRO A 60 25.18 -8.82 -8.28
N THR A 61 25.28 -7.80 -7.44
CA THR A 61 26.20 -6.68 -7.59
C THR A 61 27.27 -6.76 -6.49
N PRO A 62 28.35 -5.95 -6.53
CA PRO A 62 29.38 -5.99 -5.48
C PRO A 62 28.82 -5.83 -4.06
N ASP A 63 27.76 -5.02 -3.90
CA ASP A 63 27.25 -4.62 -2.60
C ASP A 63 25.90 -5.24 -2.24
N LYS A 64 25.12 -5.74 -3.21
CA LYS A 64 23.76 -6.24 -2.95
C LYS A 64 23.24 -7.22 -4.00
N LEU A 65 22.17 -7.91 -3.64
CA LEU A 65 21.32 -8.62 -4.60
C LEU A 65 20.25 -7.67 -5.15
N VAL A 66 20.12 -7.61 -6.48
CA VAL A 66 19.08 -6.82 -7.15
C VAL A 66 18.06 -7.76 -7.78
N LEU A 67 16.79 -7.67 -7.37
CA LEU A 67 15.73 -8.51 -7.92
C LEU A 67 15.56 -8.24 -9.42
N LYS A 68 15.61 -9.29 -10.24
CA LYS A 68 15.40 -9.22 -11.69
C LYS A 68 14.18 -9.99 -12.17
N HIS A 69 13.69 -10.95 -11.39
CA HIS A 69 12.53 -11.74 -11.78
C HIS A 69 11.73 -12.21 -10.57
N ALA A 70 10.42 -12.01 -10.65
CA ALA A 70 9.40 -12.58 -9.79
C ALA A 70 8.05 -12.47 -10.52
N PHE A 71 7.11 -13.35 -10.18
CA PHE A 71 5.74 -13.24 -10.67
C PHE A 71 4.85 -12.60 -9.59
N PHE A 72 4.09 -11.56 -9.94
CA PHE A 72 3.11 -10.95 -9.05
C PHE A 72 1.69 -11.23 -9.52
N CYS A 73 0.87 -11.81 -8.64
CA CYS A 73 -0.47 -12.23 -9.00
C CYS A 73 -1.48 -11.09 -9.19
N ARG A 74 -1.19 -9.89 -8.67
CA ARG A 74 -2.06 -8.69 -8.68
C ARG A 74 -3.42 -8.86 -7.99
N VAL A 75 -3.60 -9.88 -7.15
CA VAL A 75 -4.78 -9.96 -6.28
C VAL A 75 -4.72 -8.81 -5.27
N ARG A 76 -5.80 -8.03 -5.13
CA ARG A 76 -5.85 -6.79 -4.31
C ARG A 76 -5.31 -7.00 -2.89
N TYR A 77 -5.63 -8.15 -2.30
CA TYR A 77 -5.31 -8.51 -0.93
C TYR A 77 -4.12 -9.45 -0.78
N CYS A 78 -3.39 -9.75 -1.86
CA CYS A 78 -2.11 -10.47 -1.75
C CYS A 78 -1.08 -9.57 -1.05
N PRO A 79 -0.55 -9.96 0.12
CA PRO A 79 0.44 -9.19 0.88
C PRO A 79 1.69 -8.84 0.07
N VAL A 80 2.22 -9.78 -0.73
CA VAL A 80 3.36 -9.53 -1.62
C VAL A 80 3.02 -8.43 -2.65
N CYS A 81 1.89 -8.52 -3.35
CA CYS A 81 1.52 -7.52 -4.35
C CYS A 81 1.18 -6.15 -3.74
N GLN A 82 0.56 -6.11 -2.55
CA GLN A 82 0.35 -4.87 -1.82
C GLN A 82 1.68 -4.24 -1.42
N TRP A 83 2.62 -5.06 -0.96
CA TRP A 83 3.96 -4.60 -0.62
C TRP A 83 4.69 -3.99 -1.80
N ARG A 84 4.82 -4.73 -2.90
CA ARG A 84 5.51 -4.25 -4.09
C ARG A 84 4.88 -2.99 -4.68
N ARG A 85 3.55 -2.89 -4.70
CA ARG A 85 2.85 -1.66 -5.14
C ARG A 85 3.12 -0.47 -4.23
N SER A 86 3.17 -0.67 -2.91
CA SER A 86 3.52 0.42 -1.99
C SER A 86 4.94 0.94 -2.26
N LEU A 87 5.90 0.05 -2.52
CA LEU A 87 7.28 0.42 -2.84
C LEU A 87 7.34 1.20 -4.15
N LEU A 88 6.64 0.72 -5.19
CA LEU A 88 6.52 1.43 -6.47
C LEU A 88 5.97 2.83 -6.28
N TRP A 89 4.82 2.99 -5.62
CA TRP A 89 4.22 4.31 -5.46
C TRP A 89 5.08 5.27 -4.63
N ARG A 90 5.75 4.77 -3.60
CA ARG A 90 6.72 5.58 -2.83
C ARG A 90 7.88 6.00 -3.71
N ALA A 91 8.47 5.09 -4.46
CA ALA A 91 9.58 5.39 -5.36
C ALA A 91 9.19 6.44 -6.42
N VAL A 92 8.04 6.25 -7.08
CA VAL A 92 7.50 7.23 -8.04
C VAL A 92 7.29 8.59 -7.36
N MET A 93 6.67 8.63 -6.17
CA MET A 93 6.45 9.88 -5.47
C MET A 93 7.77 10.58 -5.11
N PHE A 94 8.77 9.85 -4.62
CA PHE A 94 10.08 10.41 -4.29
C PHE A 94 10.82 10.94 -5.53
N GLN A 95 10.70 10.27 -6.67
CA GLN A 95 11.25 10.76 -7.94
C GLN A 95 10.58 12.06 -8.41
N GLN A 96 9.27 12.20 -8.20
CA GLN A 96 8.54 13.41 -8.59
C GLN A 96 8.72 14.56 -7.58
N LEU A 97 9.12 14.27 -6.35
CA LEU A 97 9.16 15.24 -5.27
C LEU A 97 10.11 16.44 -5.52
N PRO A 98 11.33 16.28 -6.06
CA PRO A 98 12.19 17.41 -6.41
C PRO A 98 11.53 18.40 -7.38
N ALA A 99 10.94 17.89 -8.47
CA ALA A 99 10.24 18.73 -9.46
C ALA A 99 9.03 19.44 -8.86
N ILE A 100 8.30 18.80 -7.93
CA ILE A 100 7.19 19.43 -7.21
C ILE A 100 7.72 20.55 -6.29
N LYS A 101 8.82 20.31 -5.56
CA LYS A 101 9.45 21.30 -4.67
C LYS A 101 9.99 22.50 -5.45
N GLU A 102 10.60 22.28 -6.61
CA GLU A 102 11.09 23.33 -7.50
C GLU A 102 9.96 24.18 -8.08
N LYS A 103 8.89 23.54 -8.54
CA LYS A 103 7.74 24.24 -9.13
C LYS A 103 6.89 24.97 -8.10
N TYR A 104 6.83 24.46 -6.87
CA TYR A 104 5.99 24.99 -5.78
C TYR A 104 6.78 25.18 -4.47
N PRO A 105 7.84 26.01 -4.45
CA PRO A 105 8.80 26.07 -3.34
C PRO A 105 8.20 26.62 -2.04
N ALA A 106 7.20 27.48 -2.17
CA ALA A 106 6.50 28.08 -1.03
C ALA A 106 5.33 27.22 -0.52
N TYR A 107 4.92 26.18 -1.25
CA TYR A 107 3.82 25.32 -0.83
C TYR A 107 4.25 24.44 0.34
N ARG A 108 3.26 23.95 1.08
CA ARG A 108 3.48 23.15 2.29
C ARG A 108 2.60 21.92 2.26
N TRP A 109 2.97 20.92 3.05
CA TRP A 109 2.28 19.64 3.10
C TRP A 109 1.44 19.51 4.38
N VAL A 110 0.24 18.96 4.23
CA VAL A 110 -0.68 18.63 5.33
C VAL A 110 -1.08 17.17 5.17
N PHE A 111 -0.94 16.40 6.24
CA PHE A 111 -1.48 15.05 6.32
C PHE A 111 -2.90 15.11 6.89
N LEU A 112 -3.83 14.41 6.25
CA LEU A 112 -5.24 14.35 6.61
C LEU A 112 -5.70 12.89 6.62
N THR A 113 -6.40 12.48 7.68
CA THR A 113 -7.11 11.21 7.75
C THR A 113 -8.59 11.48 7.96
N LEU A 114 -9.43 10.91 7.10
CA LEU A 114 -10.89 11.02 7.17
C LEU A 114 -11.49 9.64 7.42
N THR A 115 -12.39 9.55 8.39
CA THR A 115 -13.07 8.30 8.76
C THR A 115 -14.58 8.43 8.61
N VAL A 116 -15.28 7.32 8.76
CA VAL A 116 -16.74 7.22 8.86
C VAL A 116 -17.04 6.30 10.05
N LYS A 117 -18.28 6.29 10.56
CA LYS A 117 -18.68 5.27 11.53
C LYS A 117 -18.48 3.90 10.87
N ASN A 118 -17.92 2.95 11.62
CA ASN A 118 -17.61 1.62 11.09
C ASN A 118 -18.87 1.00 10.47
N PRO A 119 -18.87 0.69 9.16
CA PRO A 119 -19.94 -0.08 8.57
C PRO A 119 -19.76 -1.57 8.89
N HIS A 120 -20.85 -2.33 8.84
CA HIS A 120 -20.75 -3.76 8.66
C HIS A 120 -20.08 -4.05 7.32
N VAL A 121 -19.30 -5.12 7.22
CA VAL A 121 -18.51 -5.43 6.02
C VAL A 121 -19.38 -5.59 4.77
N THR A 122 -20.63 -6.04 4.90
CA THR A 122 -21.60 -6.14 3.79
C THR A 122 -22.04 -4.78 3.23
N ASP A 123 -21.91 -3.70 4.01
CA ASP A 123 -22.25 -2.34 3.60
C ASP A 123 -21.01 -1.56 3.13
N PHE A 124 -19.86 -2.24 3.07
CA PHE A 124 -18.57 -1.60 2.88
C PHE A 124 -18.43 -0.92 1.51
N GLY A 125 -18.88 -1.58 0.44
CA GLY A 125 -18.82 -1.05 -0.92
C GLY A 125 -19.65 0.22 -1.07
N GLU A 126 -20.90 0.22 -0.57
CA GLU A 126 -21.76 1.40 -0.56
C GLU A 126 -21.18 2.51 0.32
N THR A 127 -20.61 2.17 1.48
CA THR A 127 -19.93 3.13 2.35
C THR A 127 -18.75 3.79 1.63
N LEU A 128 -17.91 3.03 0.93
CA LEU A 128 -16.80 3.60 0.16
C LEU A 128 -17.29 4.46 -1.02
N LYS A 129 -18.39 4.11 -1.69
CA LYS A 129 -19.01 4.98 -2.72
C LYS A 129 -19.48 6.30 -2.11
N ALA A 130 -20.12 6.25 -0.94
CA ALA A 130 -20.55 7.44 -0.21
C ALA A 130 -19.36 8.31 0.22
N MET A 131 -18.31 7.72 0.76
CA MET A 131 -17.06 8.41 1.12
C MET A 131 -16.39 9.05 -0.10
N ASN A 132 -16.29 8.33 -1.23
CA ASN A 132 -15.73 8.90 -2.47
C ASN A 132 -16.56 10.09 -2.97
N SER A 133 -17.88 9.97 -2.94
CA SER A 133 -18.78 11.07 -3.32
C SER A 133 -18.65 12.26 -2.37
N ALA A 134 -18.50 12.01 -1.07
CA ALA A 134 -18.24 13.03 -0.07
C ALA A 134 -16.89 13.72 -0.31
N TRP A 135 -15.84 12.96 -0.64
CA TRP A 135 -14.54 13.53 -1.00
C TRP A 135 -14.68 14.49 -2.19
N GLN A 136 -15.35 14.07 -3.26
CA GLN A 136 -15.59 14.92 -4.43
C GLN A 136 -16.36 16.20 -4.07
N ARG A 137 -17.45 16.08 -3.29
CA ARG A 137 -18.21 17.25 -2.79
C ARG A 137 -17.34 18.20 -1.97
N MET A 138 -16.58 17.67 -1.02
CA MET A 138 -15.69 18.45 -0.16
C MET A 138 -14.61 19.16 -0.99
N ALA A 139 -13.96 18.42 -1.89
CA ALA A 139 -12.89 18.92 -2.76
C ALA A 139 -13.38 19.99 -3.76
N GLN A 140 -14.68 20.01 -4.06
CA GLN A 140 -15.29 21.01 -4.93
C GLN A 140 -15.67 22.31 -4.22
N THR A 141 -15.74 22.32 -2.89
CA THR A 141 -16.12 23.51 -2.12
C THR A 141 -15.11 24.65 -2.28
N LYS A 142 -15.60 25.90 -2.17
CA LYS A 142 -14.74 27.09 -2.17
C LYS A 142 -13.70 27.04 -1.06
N ARG A 143 -14.09 26.53 0.14
CA ARG A 143 -13.18 26.44 1.28
C ARG A 143 -12.01 25.50 1.02
N PHE A 144 -12.26 24.33 0.44
CA PHE A 144 -11.21 23.38 0.10
C PHE A 144 -10.32 23.89 -1.04
N LYS A 145 -10.91 24.30 -2.18
CA LYS A 145 -10.17 24.83 -3.35
C LYS A 145 -9.36 26.08 -3.04
N GLY A 146 -9.83 26.88 -2.09
CA GLY A 146 -9.16 28.08 -1.62
C GLY A 146 -7.74 27.78 -1.12
N VAL A 147 -7.52 26.61 -0.51
CA VAL A 147 -6.26 26.29 0.17
C VAL A 147 -5.53 25.07 -0.37
N VAL A 148 -6.24 24.00 -0.75
CA VAL A 148 -5.64 22.75 -1.25
C VAL A 148 -5.42 22.88 -2.75
N LYS A 149 -4.15 22.85 -3.17
CA LYS A 149 -3.74 22.98 -4.58
C LYS A 149 -3.48 21.64 -5.24
N GLY A 150 -3.16 20.60 -4.46
CA GLY A 150 -3.06 19.24 -4.93
C GLY A 150 -3.24 18.23 -3.81
N PHE A 151 -3.56 16.98 -4.16
CA PHE A 151 -3.63 15.91 -3.18
C PHE A 151 -3.24 14.56 -3.78
N ILE A 152 -2.77 13.68 -2.90
CA ILE A 152 -2.75 12.23 -3.08
C ILE A 152 -3.62 11.67 -1.97
N ARG A 153 -4.55 10.78 -2.30
CA ARG A 153 -5.45 10.12 -1.36
C ARG A 153 -5.40 8.62 -1.59
N THR A 154 -5.25 7.86 -0.52
CA THR A 154 -5.38 6.40 -0.51
C THR A 154 -6.56 5.99 0.37
N THR A 155 -7.03 4.77 0.17
CA THR A 155 -8.05 4.13 0.98
C THR A 155 -7.35 3.01 1.74
N GLU A 156 -7.36 3.07 3.06
CA GLU A 156 -6.94 1.98 3.91
C GLU A 156 -8.15 1.45 4.70
N VAL A 157 -8.15 0.14 4.94
CA VAL A 157 -9.20 -0.57 5.65
C VAL A 157 -8.58 -1.42 6.74
N THR A 158 -9.08 -1.26 7.95
CA THR A 158 -8.82 -2.19 9.06
C THR A 158 -10.12 -2.83 9.51
N ARG A 159 -10.06 -3.81 10.42
CA ARG A 159 -11.25 -4.31 11.11
C ARG A 159 -11.74 -3.28 12.13
N GLY A 160 -13.06 -3.15 12.27
CA GLY A 160 -13.68 -2.38 13.35
C GLY A 160 -13.45 -3.08 14.69
N LYS A 161 -13.42 -2.29 15.78
CA LYS A 161 -13.29 -2.82 17.16
C LYS A 161 -14.62 -2.82 17.92
N ASP A 162 -15.69 -2.42 17.26
CA ASP A 162 -17.02 -2.14 17.81
C ASP A 162 -18.05 -3.23 17.47
N GLY A 163 -17.61 -4.36 16.93
CA GLY A 163 -18.46 -5.51 16.65
C GLY A 163 -17.78 -6.54 15.76
N GLU A 164 -18.39 -7.70 15.66
CA GLU A 164 -18.03 -8.72 14.67
C GLU A 164 -18.33 -8.21 13.27
N MET A 165 -17.51 -8.65 12.30
CA MET A 165 -17.72 -8.34 10.89
C MET A 165 -17.78 -6.82 10.56
N MET A 166 -17.26 -5.97 11.45
CA MET A 166 -17.18 -4.53 11.23
C MET A 166 -15.91 -4.17 10.44
N ALA A 167 -16.02 -3.19 9.54
CA ALA A 167 -14.90 -2.61 8.82
C ALA A 167 -14.63 -1.19 9.30
N HIS A 168 -13.39 -0.73 9.17
CA HIS A 168 -12.96 0.62 9.52
C HIS A 168 -12.25 1.26 8.32
N PRO A 169 -13.01 1.79 7.35
CA PRO A 169 -12.43 2.50 6.21
C PRO A 169 -11.93 3.88 6.64
N HIS A 170 -10.78 4.24 6.10
CA HIS A 170 -10.22 5.57 6.27
C HIS A 170 -9.53 6.02 4.98
N PHE A 171 -9.61 7.32 4.73
CA PHE A 171 -8.85 7.96 3.68
C PHE A 171 -7.63 8.63 4.30
N HIS A 172 -6.45 8.20 3.91
CA HIS A 172 -5.22 8.95 4.14
C HIS A 172 -4.98 9.86 2.95
N ALA A 173 -4.73 11.14 3.21
CA ALA A 173 -4.46 12.12 2.18
C ALA A 173 -3.25 12.98 2.53
N LEU A 174 -2.36 13.12 1.56
CA LEU A 174 -1.27 14.09 1.58
C LEU A 174 -1.69 15.28 0.71
N LEU A 175 -1.94 16.41 1.35
CA LEU A 175 -2.42 17.64 0.73
C LEU A 175 -1.26 18.61 0.52
N LEU A 176 -1.15 19.14 -0.69
CA LEU A 176 -0.27 20.27 -1.00
C LEU A 176 -1.10 21.56 -0.91
N VAL A 177 -0.74 22.43 0.03
CA VAL A 177 -1.44 23.67 0.33
C VAL A 177 -0.59 24.89 -0.03
N ASP A 178 -1.22 26.01 -0.33
CA ASP A 178 -0.51 27.24 -0.64
C ASP A 178 0.29 27.81 0.55
N SER A 179 1.20 28.74 0.25
CA SER A 179 2.11 29.35 1.22
C SER A 179 1.41 30.15 2.33
N THR A 180 0.17 30.59 2.10
CA THR A 180 -0.60 31.39 3.06
C THR A 180 -1.41 30.55 4.03
N TYR A 181 -1.50 29.23 3.81
CA TYR A 181 -2.35 28.33 4.58
C TYR A 181 -2.12 28.45 6.09
N PHE A 182 -0.88 28.36 6.56
CA PHE A 182 -0.59 28.40 8.01
C PHE A 182 -0.65 29.80 8.63
N ASN A 183 -0.81 30.86 7.82
CA ASN A 183 -0.83 32.24 8.30
C ASN A 183 -2.24 32.85 8.30
N ARG A 184 -3.00 32.68 7.21
CA ARG A 184 -4.29 33.36 7.01
C ARG A 184 -5.45 32.40 6.79
N ASN A 185 -5.21 31.29 6.10
CA ASN A 185 -6.27 30.41 5.59
C ASN A 185 -6.35 29.05 6.32
N TYR A 186 -5.77 28.94 7.50
CA TYR A 186 -5.62 27.68 8.22
C TYR A 186 -6.99 27.06 8.51
N ILE A 187 -7.19 25.79 8.14
CA ILE A 187 -8.40 25.04 8.49
C ILE A 187 -8.09 24.29 9.79
N LYS A 188 -8.79 24.67 10.87
CA LYS A 188 -8.69 24.01 12.17
C LYS A 188 -9.33 22.61 12.11
N GLN A 189 -8.95 21.71 13.01
CA GLN A 189 -9.46 20.34 13.01
C GLN A 189 -10.99 20.25 13.09
N TYR A 190 -11.66 21.04 13.94
CA TYR A 190 -13.13 21.05 14.00
C TYR A 190 -13.77 21.52 12.68
N GLU A 191 -13.10 22.39 11.93
CA GLU A 191 -13.58 22.86 10.63
C GLU A 191 -13.46 21.74 9.59
N TRP A 192 -12.37 20.97 9.62
CA TRP A 192 -12.25 19.74 8.81
C TRP A 192 -13.34 18.72 9.14
N VAL A 193 -13.62 18.48 10.43
CA VAL A 193 -14.74 17.62 10.87
C VAL A 193 -16.06 18.12 10.29
N THR A 194 -16.35 19.42 10.42
CA THR A 194 -17.56 20.05 9.90
C THR A 194 -17.67 19.92 8.37
N MET A 195 -16.58 20.17 7.65
CA MET A 195 -16.53 20.03 6.19
C MET A 195 -16.78 18.59 5.76
N TRP A 196 -16.15 17.63 6.45
CA TRP A 196 -16.28 16.22 6.15
C TRP A 196 -17.67 15.67 6.48
N GLN A 197 -18.22 16.01 7.65
CA GLN A 197 -19.60 15.68 8.05
C GLN A 197 -20.62 16.17 7.04
N LYS A 198 -20.56 17.46 6.68
CA LYS A 198 -21.46 18.07 5.68
C LYS A 198 -21.32 17.40 4.32
N ALA A 199 -20.08 17.09 3.92
CA ALA A 199 -19.83 16.40 2.66
C ALA A 199 -20.34 14.95 2.69
N LEU A 200 -20.19 14.23 3.80
CA LEU A 200 -20.72 12.88 4.00
C LEU A 200 -22.25 12.85 4.09
N ARG A 201 -22.88 13.95 4.52
CA ARG A 201 -24.33 14.07 4.78
C ARG A 201 -24.79 13.15 5.93
N VAL A 202 -24.01 13.13 7.00
CA VAL A 202 -24.29 12.34 8.20
C VAL A 202 -24.66 13.23 9.38
N ASN A 203 -25.44 12.70 10.31
CA ASN A 203 -25.93 13.39 11.51
C ASN A 203 -25.03 13.22 12.74
N TYR A 204 -23.84 12.63 12.58
CA TYR A 204 -22.82 12.48 13.63
C TYR A 204 -21.53 13.17 13.22
N GLU A 205 -20.66 13.47 14.19
CA GLU A 205 -19.33 14.02 13.92
C GLU A 205 -18.32 12.89 13.61
N PRO A 206 -17.83 12.76 12.36
CA PRO A 206 -16.83 11.76 12.02
C PRO A 206 -15.46 12.11 12.61
N SER A 207 -14.64 11.10 12.90
CA SER A 207 -13.27 11.34 13.35
C SER A 207 -12.40 11.80 12.18
N VAL A 208 -11.67 12.90 12.40
CA VAL A 208 -10.72 13.48 11.46
C VAL A 208 -9.43 13.78 12.17
N TYR A 209 -8.32 13.34 11.59
CA TYR A 209 -6.98 13.69 12.04
C TYR A 209 -6.31 14.57 10.99
N VAL A 210 -5.76 15.71 11.40
CA VAL A 210 -5.05 16.63 10.50
C VAL A 210 -3.78 17.12 11.15
N LYS A 211 -2.66 17.11 10.41
CA LYS A 211 -1.36 17.55 10.91
C LYS A 211 -0.53 18.22 9.82
N ALA A 212 0.14 19.32 10.19
CA ALA A 212 1.16 19.92 9.36
C ALA A 212 2.38 18.98 9.24
N VAL A 213 2.86 18.76 8.03
CA VAL A 213 4.13 18.06 7.80
C VAL A 213 5.25 19.09 7.94
N LYS A 214 5.82 19.17 9.14
CA LYS A 214 6.87 20.14 9.47
C LYS A 214 8.21 19.68 8.89
N PRO A 215 9.13 20.60 8.53
CA PRO A 215 10.51 20.22 8.23
C PRO A 215 11.09 19.35 9.36
N SER A 216 11.90 18.37 9.00
CA SER A 216 12.63 17.59 9.99
C SER A 216 13.73 18.39 10.66
N LYS A 217 14.08 17.99 11.88
CA LYS A 217 15.29 18.46 12.53
C LYS A 217 16.50 17.82 11.87
N GLU A 218 17.64 18.48 11.97
CA GLU A 218 18.92 17.96 11.49
C GLU A 218 19.22 16.61 12.17
N GLY A 219 19.60 15.60 11.37
CA GLY A 219 19.85 14.24 11.85
C GLY A 219 18.60 13.34 12.01
N GLU A 220 17.39 13.84 11.78
CA GLU A 220 16.17 13.03 11.75
C GLU A 220 15.70 12.72 10.32
N GLU A 221 15.10 11.55 10.13
CA GLU A 221 14.41 11.19 8.88
C GLU A 221 13.36 12.25 8.50
N ASP A 222 13.29 12.60 7.20
CA ASP A 222 12.41 13.66 6.68
C ASP A 222 10.93 13.33 7.01
N ASN A 223 10.26 14.26 7.70
CA ASN A 223 8.86 14.14 8.10
C ASN A 223 7.93 14.06 6.89
N LEU A 224 8.33 14.64 5.76
CA LEU A 224 7.63 14.47 4.50
C LEU A 224 7.77 13.04 3.98
N ASP A 225 8.95 12.45 4.09
CA ASP A 225 9.17 11.06 3.71
C ASP A 225 8.31 10.12 4.57
N LYS A 226 8.25 10.37 5.89
CA LYS A 226 7.33 9.67 6.80
C LYS A 226 5.87 9.82 6.38
N ALA A 227 5.44 11.03 6.04
CA ALA A 227 4.06 11.30 5.61
C ALA A 227 3.73 10.65 4.25
N ILE A 228 4.67 10.61 3.32
CA ILE A 228 4.55 9.90 2.04
C ILE A 228 4.44 8.39 2.31
N CYS A 229 5.35 7.84 3.12
CA CYS A 229 5.34 6.43 3.49
C CYS A 229 4.06 6.01 4.20
N GLU A 230 3.49 6.86 5.07
CA GLU A 230 2.19 6.68 5.73
C GLU A 230 1.02 6.70 4.73
N THR A 231 1.00 7.70 3.85
CA THR A 231 -0.09 7.85 2.86
C THR A 231 -0.07 6.70 1.85
N LEU A 232 1.10 6.23 1.45
CA LEU A 232 1.30 5.19 0.45
C LEU A 232 1.60 3.82 1.09
N LYS A 233 0.90 3.50 2.19
CA LYS A 233 0.89 2.15 2.80
C LYS A 233 -0.04 1.19 2.06
N TYR A 234 -0.06 -0.06 2.52
CA TYR A 234 -1.00 -1.08 2.05
C TYR A 234 -2.43 -0.64 2.27
N SER A 235 -3.31 -0.99 1.35
CA SER A 235 -4.74 -0.75 1.52
C SER A 235 -5.34 -1.51 2.69
N VAL A 236 -4.74 -2.64 3.09
CA VAL A 236 -5.13 -3.41 4.27
C VAL A 236 -3.87 -4.04 4.85
N LYS A 237 -3.68 -3.99 6.16
CA LYS A 237 -2.57 -4.71 6.79
C LYS A 237 -2.83 -6.22 6.76
N PRO A 238 -1.85 -7.06 6.41
CA PRO A 238 -2.03 -8.52 6.39
C PRO A 238 -2.56 -9.09 7.70
N SER A 239 -2.16 -8.54 8.86
CA SER A 239 -2.67 -8.93 10.17
C SER A 239 -4.17 -8.65 10.38
N ASN A 240 -4.75 -7.68 9.66
CA ASN A 240 -6.20 -7.48 9.67
C ASN A 240 -6.94 -8.50 8.79
N ILE A 241 -6.23 -9.11 7.83
CA ILE A 241 -6.80 -10.11 6.92
C ILE A 241 -6.74 -11.48 7.58
N ALA A 242 -5.58 -11.85 8.12
CA ALA A 242 -5.25 -13.16 8.69
C ALA A 242 -5.80 -13.36 10.11
N LYS A 243 -7.08 -13.04 10.33
CA LYS A 243 -7.78 -13.38 11.57
C LYS A 243 -8.55 -14.67 11.31
N ASP A 244 -8.09 -15.77 11.88
CA ASP A 244 -8.62 -17.11 11.58
C ASP A 244 -9.96 -17.42 12.27
N ASP A 245 -10.40 -16.55 13.19
CA ASP A 245 -11.61 -16.76 14.00
C ASP A 245 -12.91 -16.67 13.20
N ASP A 246 -12.90 -16.05 12.01
CA ASP A 246 -14.07 -15.93 11.13
C ASP A 246 -14.00 -16.81 9.87
N GLY A 247 -13.05 -17.75 9.80
CA GLY A 247 -12.92 -18.64 8.63
C GLY A 247 -12.65 -17.92 7.31
N GLY A 248 -12.25 -16.64 7.34
CA GLY A 248 -12.04 -15.82 6.15
C GLY A 248 -13.27 -15.08 5.66
N ASP A 249 -14.42 -15.19 6.32
CA ASP A 249 -15.68 -14.57 5.88
C ASP A 249 -15.55 -13.06 5.67
N TRP A 250 -14.85 -12.36 6.55
CA TRP A 250 -14.61 -10.93 6.40
C TRP A 250 -13.77 -10.62 5.16
N LEU A 251 -12.73 -11.41 4.88
CA LEU A 251 -11.89 -11.25 3.67
C LEU A 251 -12.72 -11.51 2.41
N HIS A 252 -13.53 -12.56 2.41
CA HIS A 252 -14.39 -12.91 1.29
C HIS A 252 -15.38 -11.78 0.99
N GLU A 253 -16.07 -11.27 2.01
CA GLU A 253 -17.03 -10.19 1.84
C GLU A 253 -16.33 -8.89 1.42
N MET A 254 -15.22 -8.51 2.05
CA MET A 254 -14.37 -7.39 1.60
C MET A 254 -13.95 -7.51 0.14
N THR A 255 -13.67 -8.73 -0.34
CA THR A 255 -13.29 -8.99 -1.73
C THR A 255 -14.44 -8.71 -2.69
N LYS A 256 -15.68 -9.09 -2.34
CA LYS A 256 -16.87 -8.75 -3.13
C LYS A 256 -17.10 -7.24 -3.15
N GLN A 257 -17.05 -6.63 -1.97
CA GLN A 257 -17.41 -5.22 -1.75
C GLN A 257 -16.44 -4.23 -2.40
N THR A 258 -15.20 -4.65 -2.65
CA THR A 258 -14.14 -3.80 -3.22
C THR A 258 -13.77 -4.14 -4.66
N LEU A 259 -14.51 -5.06 -5.28
CA LEU A 259 -14.31 -5.42 -6.67
C LEU A 259 -14.43 -4.18 -7.57
N ASN A 260 -13.46 -3.99 -8.46
CA ASN A 260 -13.38 -2.84 -9.39
C ASN A 260 -13.34 -1.45 -8.73
N MET A 261 -13.06 -1.36 -7.43
CA MET A 261 -12.89 -0.07 -6.75
C MET A 261 -11.46 0.43 -6.84
N ARG A 262 -11.29 1.73 -7.10
CA ARG A 262 -9.98 2.39 -7.06
C ARG A 262 -9.66 2.89 -5.65
N PHE A 263 -8.52 2.47 -5.12
CA PHE A 263 -8.10 2.81 -3.76
C PHE A 263 -7.16 4.02 -3.70
N ILE A 264 -6.64 4.46 -4.85
CA ILE A 264 -5.78 5.64 -4.97
C ILE A 264 -6.45 6.71 -5.83
N ALA A 265 -6.30 7.96 -5.43
CA ALA A 265 -6.76 9.11 -6.17
C ALA A 265 -5.77 10.27 -6.04
N THR A 266 -5.49 10.94 -7.15
CA THR A 266 -4.67 12.15 -7.18
C THR A 266 -5.47 13.31 -7.78
N GLY A 267 -5.15 14.55 -7.39
CA GLY A 267 -5.89 15.72 -7.86
C GLY A 267 -5.14 17.03 -7.73
N GLY A 268 -5.71 18.07 -8.36
CA GLY A 268 -5.08 19.39 -8.46
C GLY A 268 -3.73 19.32 -9.20
N VAL A 269 -2.72 20.02 -8.69
CA VAL A 269 -1.37 20.02 -9.27
C VAL A 269 -0.64 18.67 -9.16
N LEU A 270 -1.17 17.73 -8.37
CA LEU A 270 -0.61 16.38 -8.22
C LEU A 270 -1.37 15.34 -9.06
N LYS A 271 -2.35 15.76 -9.88
CA LYS A 271 -3.12 14.85 -10.73
C LYS A 271 -2.18 14.09 -11.68
N GLY A 272 -2.27 12.78 -11.68
CA GLY A 272 -1.47 11.91 -12.56
C GLY A 272 -0.07 11.58 -12.05
N VAL A 273 0.32 12.05 -10.86
CA VAL A 273 1.63 11.71 -10.25
C VAL A 273 1.75 10.20 -9.99
N LEU A 274 0.64 9.55 -9.65
CA LEU A 274 0.57 8.10 -9.44
C LEU A 274 -0.48 7.50 -10.37
N LYS A 275 -0.11 6.40 -11.03
CA LYS A 275 -1.00 5.62 -11.89
C LYS A 275 -1.97 4.76 -11.04
N PRO A 276 -3.17 4.44 -11.55
CA PRO A 276 -4.08 3.48 -10.92
C PRO A 276 -3.46 2.09 -10.73
N GLU A 277 -3.94 1.33 -9.75
CA GLU A 277 -3.47 -0.05 -9.47
C GLU A 277 -3.58 -0.98 -10.68
N GLU A 278 -4.61 -0.78 -11.50
CA GLU A 278 -4.90 -1.64 -12.65
C GLU A 278 -3.89 -1.46 -13.79
N GLU A 279 -3.22 -0.31 -13.84
CA GLU A 279 -2.23 0.04 -14.86
C GLU A 279 -0.80 -0.36 -14.48
N VAL A 280 -0.56 -0.78 -13.23
CA VAL A 280 0.76 -1.19 -12.74
C VAL A 280 1.21 -2.51 -13.37
N THR A 281 2.41 -2.53 -13.96
CA THR A 281 2.95 -3.72 -14.65
C THR A 281 3.73 -4.67 -13.73
N GLN A 282 4.14 -5.85 -14.24
CA GLN A 282 5.01 -6.77 -13.48
C GLN A 282 6.37 -6.12 -13.25
N GLU A 283 6.89 -5.51 -14.32
CA GLU A 283 8.20 -4.88 -14.41
C GLU A 283 8.31 -3.69 -13.46
N GLU A 284 7.27 -2.84 -13.41
CA GLU A 284 7.21 -1.72 -12.46
C GLU A 284 7.24 -2.21 -10.99
N MET A 285 6.62 -3.36 -10.68
CA MET A 285 6.70 -3.97 -9.35
C MET A 285 8.03 -4.66 -9.06
N LEU A 286 8.79 -5.09 -10.08
CA LEU A 286 10.13 -5.65 -9.92
C LEU A 286 11.14 -4.55 -9.59
N THR A 287 11.08 -3.44 -10.34
CA THR A 287 12.01 -2.32 -10.21
C THR A 287 11.24 -1.02 -9.90
N PRO A 288 10.78 -0.82 -8.64
CA PRO A 288 10.06 0.38 -8.21
C PRO A 288 10.68 1.72 -8.61
N SER A 289 12.01 1.80 -8.64
CA SER A 289 12.77 3.00 -9.01
C SER A 289 12.97 3.16 -10.52
N GLY A 290 12.62 2.17 -11.35
CA GLY A 290 12.86 2.18 -12.80
C GLY A 290 14.34 2.22 -13.22
N GLN A 291 15.28 2.23 -12.28
CA GLN A 291 16.71 2.21 -12.55
C GLN A 291 17.19 0.76 -12.58
N ASP A 292 17.58 0.29 -13.76
CA ASP A 292 18.20 -1.01 -13.92
C ASP A 292 19.68 -0.91 -13.53
N GLU A 293 19.98 -1.16 -12.26
CA GLU A 293 21.34 -1.01 -11.72
C GLU A 293 22.35 -2.08 -12.20
N ALA A 294 21.94 -3.03 -13.05
CA ALA A 294 22.84 -4.05 -13.59
C ALA A 294 22.92 -3.95 -15.12
N GLN A 295 24.11 -3.62 -15.65
CA GLN A 295 24.44 -3.80 -17.07
C GLN A 295 24.76 -5.28 -17.37
N ASP A 296 24.41 -5.71 -18.59
CA ASP A 296 24.63 -7.03 -19.25
C ASP A 296 24.28 -8.30 -18.47
N GLU A 297 23.41 -9.15 -19.05
CA GLU A 297 22.84 -10.40 -18.51
C GLU A 297 23.71 -11.11 -17.46
N PRO A 298 23.62 -10.73 -16.17
CA PRO A 298 24.43 -11.36 -15.15
C PRO A 298 23.83 -12.72 -14.86
N LYS A 299 24.69 -13.70 -14.54
CA LYS A 299 24.29 -14.95 -13.88
C LYS A 299 23.27 -14.65 -12.78
N ARG A 300 22.05 -15.17 -12.93
CA ARG A 300 20.96 -14.93 -11.97
C ARG A 300 21.00 -16.00 -10.90
N ILE A 301 20.90 -15.61 -9.64
CA ILE A 301 20.79 -16.51 -8.50
C ILE A 301 19.31 -16.68 -8.17
N GLY A 302 18.81 -17.91 -8.27
CA GLY A 302 17.42 -18.25 -8.03
C GLY A 302 17.17 -18.72 -6.61
N PHE A 303 16.06 -18.26 -6.02
CA PHE A 303 15.57 -18.71 -4.73
C PHE A 303 14.11 -19.11 -4.85
N ARG A 304 13.74 -20.25 -4.27
CA ARG A 304 12.37 -20.76 -4.24
C ARG A 304 11.84 -20.70 -2.81
N TYR A 305 10.60 -20.24 -2.65
CA TYR A 305 9.95 -20.28 -1.35
C TYR A 305 9.66 -21.72 -0.92
N MET A 306 10.04 -22.06 0.30
CA MET A 306 9.84 -23.37 0.91
C MET A 306 8.94 -23.23 2.13
N PRO A 307 7.63 -23.57 2.02
CA PRO A 307 6.66 -23.35 3.10
C PRO A 307 7.05 -24.00 4.43
N HIS A 308 7.71 -25.16 4.42
CA HIS A 308 8.13 -25.83 5.65
C HIS A 308 9.23 -25.08 6.42
N TYR A 309 10.01 -24.23 5.74
CA TYR A 309 10.95 -23.32 6.38
C TYR A 309 10.36 -21.92 6.61
N GLY A 310 9.27 -21.58 5.93
CA GLY A 310 8.74 -20.23 5.87
C GLY A 310 9.71 -19.24 5.20
N LYS A 311 10.69 -19.73 4.43
CA LYS A 311 11.79 -18.93 3.87
C LYS A 311 12.08 -19.25 2.40
N TYR A 312 12.71 -18.31 1.70
CA TYR A 312 13.30 -18.54 0.38
C TYR A 312 14.64 -19.29 0.47
N VAL A 313 14.73 -20.43 -0.20
CA VAL A 313 15.91 -21.30 -0.26
C VAL A 313 16.55 -21.20 -1.63
N TYR A 314 17.89 -21.15 -1.67
CA TYR A 314 18.66 -21.21 -2.90
C TYR A 314 18.23 -22.40 -3.76
N SER A 315 18.03 -22.15 -5.05
CA SER A 315 17.55 -23.16 -5.99
C SER A 315 18.44 -23.20 -7.22
N LEU A 316 19.20 -24.28 -7.35
CA LEU A 316 20.05 -24.53 -8.52
C LEU A 316 19.22 -24.56 -9.81
N ALA A 317 18.03 -25.15 -9.78
CA ALA A 317 17.11 -25.22 -10.93
C ALA A 317 16.63 -23.86 -11.44
N HIS A 318 16.72 -22.80 -10.63
CA HIS A 318 16.28 -21.45 -11.00
C HIS A 318 17.44 -20.45 -11.12
N THR A 319 18.68 -20.94 -11.03
CA THR A 319 19.92 -20.16 -11.15
C THR A 319 20.49 -20.28 -12.57
N ASN A 320 20.96 -19.18 -13.16
CA ASN A 320 21.52 -19.08 -14.52
C ASN A 320 20.54 -19.38 -15.69
N PHE A 321 19.23 -19.22 -15.46
CA PHE A 321 18.17 -19.31 -16.47
C PHE A 321 17.29 -18.07 -16.48
#